data_AF-A0A1H8TEC1-F1
#
_entry.id   AF-A0A1H8TEC1-F1
#
_cell.length_a   1.000
_cell.length_b   1.000
_cell.length_c   1.000
_cell.angle_alpha   90.00
_cell.angle_beta   90.00
_cell.angle_gamma   90.00
#
_symmetry.space_group_name_H-M   'P 1'
#
loop_
_entity.id
_entity.type
_entity.pdbx_description
1 polymer ?
#
loop_
_entity_poly.entity_id
_entity_poly.type
_entity_poly.pdbx_seq_one_letter_code
_entity_poly.pdbx_strand_id
1 'polypeptide(L)'
;MGKEAVVDVINALYKGAGIHKRYSGEVNEQVARVLGKMLEEIRGCSDAFSWIPRPTGGRATISWIARNFARSTIDRLRASQSLTCARAVIHKWDRKLDMAGRGIL
;
A
#
# COMPACT_ATOMS: atom_id res chain seq x y z
N MET A 1 -9.48 -1.68 14.70
CA MET A 1 -8.43 -2.68 14.41
C MET A 1 -7.96 -2.69 12.96
N GLY A 2 -8.82 -2.76 11.93
CA GLY A 2 -8.32 -2.87 10.53
C GLY A 2 -7.67 -1.62 9.95
N LYS A 3 -8.07 -0.41 10.38
CA LYS A 3 -7.59 0.86 9.81
C LYS A 3 -6.09 1.10 10.04
N GLU A 4 -5.57 0.73 11.21
CA GLU A 4 -4.14 0.87 11.56
C GLU A 4 -3.25 0.07 10.60
N ALA A 5 -3.64 -1.16 10.28
CA ALA A 5 -2.91 -1.99 9.32
C ALA A 5 -2.78 -1.31 7.93
N VAL A 6 -3.82 -0.60 7.49
CA VAL A 6 -3.77 0.17 6.24
C VAL A 6 -2.72 1.28 6.32
N VAL A 7 -2.73 2.06 7.40
CA VAL A 7 -1.73 3.13 7.65
C VAL A 7 -0.32 2.55 7.68
N ASP A 8 -0.11 1.44 8.38
CA ASP A 8 1.19 0.80 8.51
C ASP A 8 1.74 0.31 7.18
N VAL A 9 0.89 -0.28 6.33
CA VAL A 9 1.29 -0.70 4.99
C VAL A 9 1.66 0.50 4.12
N ILE A 10 0.87 1.59 4.13
CA ILE A 10 1.20 2.80 3.36
C ILE A 10 2.53 3.38 3.82
N ASN A 11 2.73 3.53 5.13
CA ASN A 11 3.95 4.08 5.69
C ASN A 11 5.16 3.18 5.45
N ALA A 12 4.97 1.86 5.44
CA ALA A 12 6.02 0.92 5.05
C ALA A 12 6.45 1.08 3.60
N LEU A 13 5.50 1.31 2.69
CA LEU A 13 5.78 1.58 1.28
C LEU A 13 6.51 2.91 1.11
N TYR A 14 6.09 3.97 1.78
CA TYR A 14 6.82 5.25 1.78
C TYR A 14 8.25 5.08 2.28
N LYS A 15 8.45 4.34 3.38
CA LYS A 15 9.78 4.07 3.92
C LYS A 15 10.66 3.28 2.94
N GLY A 16 10.18 2.18 2.38
CA GLY A 16 10.93 1.37 1.40
C GLY A 16 11.27 2.14 0.12
N ALA A 17 10.40 3.08 -0.26
CA ALA A 17 10.60 3.99 -1.39
C ALA A 17 11.55 5.17 -1.11
N GLY A 18 12.04 5.34 0.13
CA GLY A 18 12.82 6.51 0.54
C GLY A 18 12.03 7.82 0.49
N ILE A 19 10.70 7.76 0.62
CA ILE A 19 9.81 8.92 0.63
C ILE A 19 9.63 9.38 2.08
N HIS A 20 10.11 10.57 2.39
CA HIS A 20 10.09 11.15 3.74
C HIS A 20 8.74 11.76 4.08
N LYS A 21 7.71 10.93 4.22
CA LYS A 21 6.37 11.36 4.67
C LYS A 21 5.64 10.25 5.42
N ARG A 22 4.55 10.63 6.08
CA ARG A 22 3.60 9.71 6.72
C ARG A 22 2.21 9.95 6.18
N TYR A 23 1.45 8.89 6.01
CA TYR A 23 0.05 8.99 5.65
C TYR A 23 -0.76 9.61 6.79
N SER A 24 -1.55 10.64 6.48
CA SER A 24 -2.37 11.39 7.44
C SER A 24 -3.85 11.49 7.05
N GLY A 25 -4.26 10.83 5.96
CA GLY A 25 -5.66 10.83 5.51
C GLY A 25 -6.54 9.90 6.35
N GLU A 26 -7.87 10.07 6.24
CA GLU A 26 -8.80 9.16 6.90
C GLU A 26 -8.84 7.81 6.18
N VAL A 27 -8.60 6.71 6.92
CA VAL A 27 -8.74 5.38 6.34
C VAL A 27 -10.22 5.00 6.17
N ASN A 28 -10.59 4.77 4.92
CA ASN A 28 -11.88 4.26 4.48
C ASN A 28 -11.71 3.16 3.40
N GLU A 29 -12.81 2.61 2.89
CA GLU A 29 -12.76 1.55 1.87
C GLU A 29 -12.22 2.02 0.51
N GLN A 30 -12.29 3.31 0.19
CA GLN A 30 -11.66 3.84 -1.01
C GLN A 30 -10.13 3.85 -0.87
N VAL A 31 -9.61 4.22 0.30
CA VAL A 31 -8.17 4.15 0.60
C VAL A 31 -7.67 2.72 0.47
N ALA A 32 -8.41 1.75 1.04
CA ALA A 32 -8.07 0.33 0.89
C ALA A 32 -8.04 -0.12 -0.57
N ARG A 33 -9.02 0.33 -1.37
CA ARG A 33 -9.08 0.02 -2.81
C ARG A 33 -7.91 0.62 -3.59
N VAL A 34 -7.56 1.88 -3.32
CA VAL A 34 -6.42 2.56 -3.95
C VAL A 34 -5.11 1.86 -3.56
N LEU A 35 -4.94 1.57 -2.28
CA LEU A 35 -3.77 0.84 -1.79
C LEU A 35 -3.65 -0.55 -2.41
N GLY A 36 -4.78 -1.27 -2.57
CA GLY A 36 -4.80 -2.58 -3.23
C GLY A 36 -4.27 -2.52 -4.67
N LYS A 37 -4.71 -1.52 -5.45
CA LYS A 37 -4.21 -1.30 -6.82
C LYS A 37 -2.72 -0.94 -6.83
N MET A 38 -2.29 -0.11 -5.89
CA MET A 38 -0.87 0.24 -5.73
C MET A 38 -0.02 -1.00 -5.44
N LEU A 39 -0.45 -1.86 -4.53
CA LEU A 39 0.22 -3.12 -4.20
C LEU A 39 0.26 -4.09 -5.37
N GLU A 40 -0.82 -4.18 -6.14
CA GLU A 40 -0.89 -5.02 -7.34
C GLU A 40 0.07 -4.54 -8.44
N GLU A 41 0.17 -3.23 -8.67
CA GLU A 41 1.18 -2.68 -9.60
C GLU A 41 2.60 -2.90 -9.09
N ILE A 42 2.86 -2.75 -7.78
CA ILE A 42 4.18 -3.04 -7.18
C ILE A 42 4.55 -4.51 -7.35
N ARG A 43 3.60 -5.43 -7.18
CA ARG A 43 3.80 -6.87 -7.41
C ARG A 43 4.34 -7.15 -8.82
N GLY A 44 3.92 -6.36 -9.82
CA GLY A 44 4.38 -6.48 -11.20
C GLY A 44 5.76 -5.90 -11.48
N CYS A 45 6.38 -5.17 -10.54
CA CYS A 45 7.67 -4.52 -10.77
C CYS A 45 8.87 -5.47 -10.80
N SER A 46 8.82 -6.60 -10.08
CA SER A 46 9.91 -7.57 -9.96
C SER A 46 9.46 -8.84 -9.23
N ASP A 47 10.13 -9.96 -9.47
CA ASP A 47 9.95 -11.20 -8.72
C ASP A 47 10.16 -11.04 -7.22
N ALA A 48 10.95 -10.04 -6.79
CA ALA A 48 11.12 -9.67 -5.39
C ALA A 48 9.81 -9.28 -4.69
N PHE A 49 8.79 -8.85 -5.46
CA PHE A 49 7.46 -8.48 -4.98
C PHE A 49 6.36 -9.51 -5.31
N SER A 50 6.71 -10.65 -5.91
CA SER A 50 5.76 -11.71 -6.27
C SER A 50 4.98 -12.30 -5.08
N TRP A 51 5.49 -12.11 -3.86
CA TRP A 51 4.84 -12.51 -2.62
C TRP A 51 3.65 -11.63 -2.23
N ILE A 52 3.53 -10.42 -2.78
CA ILE A 52 2.42 -9.52 -2.47
C ILE A 52 1.10 -10.21 -2.86
N PRO A 53 0.18 -10.42 -1.92
CA PRO A 53 -1.03 -11.19 -2.17
C PRO A 53 -1.99 -10.40 -3.08
N ARG A 54 -2.82 -11.14 -3.83
CA ARG A 54 -3.89 -10.56 -4.64
C ARG A 54 -5.23 -10.62 -3.88
N PRO A 55 -6.08 -9.60 -3.97
CA PRO A 55 -7.41 -9.66 -3.39
C PRO A 55 -8.30 -10.68 -4.11
N THR A 56 -8.89 -11.60 -3.36
CA THR A 56 -9.70 -12.73 -3.88
C THR A 56 -10.99 -12.31 -4.60
N GLY A 57 -11.45 -11.07 -4.40
CA GLY A 57 -12.62 -10.48 -5.09
C GLY A 57 -12.28 -9.31 -6.01
N GLY A 58 -11.02 -9.19 -6.46
CA GLY A 58 -10.57 -8.13 -7.37
C GLY A 58 -10.47 -6.72 -6.76
N ARG A 59 -10.82 -6.56 -5.48
CA ARG A 59 -10.68 -5.29 -4.74
C ARG A 59 -10.16 -5.55 -3.33
N ALA A 60 -9.15 -4.79 -2.91
CA ALA A 60 -8.72 -4.79 -1.53
C ALA A 60 -9.73 -4.03 -0.66
N THR A 61 -10.06 -4.63 0.48
CA THR A 61 -10.82 -4.01 1.58
C THR A 61 -9.91 -3.77 2.78
N ILE A 62 -10.37 -2.98 3.74
CA ILE A 62 -9.64 -2.81 5.01
C ILE A 62 -9.39 -4.16 5.69
N SER A 63 -10.40 -5.02 5.72
CA SER A 63 -10.31 -6.35 6.32
C SER A 63 -9.34 -7.27 5.57
N TRP A 64 -9.30 -7.18 4.24
CA TRP A 64 -8.34 -7.93 3.44
C TRP A 64 -6.91 -7.49 3.73
N ILE A 65 -6.64 -6.18 3.79
CA ILE A 65 -5.30 -5.65 4.10
C ILE A 65 -4.87 -6.12 5.49
N ALA A 66 -5.74 -5.96 6.50
CA ALA A 66 -5.43 -6.35 7.87
C ALA A 66 -5.14 -7.85 8.04
N ARG A 67 -5.78 -8.71 7.24
CA ARG A 67 -5.55 -10.17 7.27
C ARG A 67 -4.26 -10.59 6.55
N ASN A 68 -3.87 -9.88 5.50
CA ASN A 68 -2.80 -10.30 4.61
C ASN A 68 -1.46 -9.60 4.89
N PHE A 69 -1.49 -8.43 5.52
CA PHE A 69 -0.32 -7.64 5.84
C PHE A 69 -0.02 -7.68 7.34
N ALA A 70 0.47 -8.83 7.79
CA ALA A 70 1.04 -8.99 9.12
C ALA A 70 2.34 -8.19 9.29
N ARG A 71 2.82 -8.08 10.53
CA ARG A 71 4.06 -7.34 10.86
C ARG A 71 5.26 -7.77 10.02
N SER A 72 5.44 -9.08 9.81
CA SER A 72 6.56 -9.63 9.03
C SER A 72 6.55 -9.20 7.56
N THR A 73 5.38 -9.13 6.93
CA THR A 73 5.26 -8.67 5.54
C THR A 73 5.37 -7.15 5.42
N ILE A 74 4.87 -6.41 6.40
CA ILE A 74 5.09 -4.97 6.52
C ILE A 74 6.59 -4.66 6.65
N ASP A 75 7.32 -5.40 7.47
CA ASP A 75 8.76 -5.23 7.64
C ASP A 75 9.51 -5.57 6.34
N ARG A 76 9.05 -6.56 5.57
CA ARG A 76 9.58 -6.83 4.22
C ARG A 76 9.35 -5.65 3.26
N LEU A 77 8.20 -4.97 3.31
CA LEU A 77 7.98 -3.76 2.52
C LEU A 77 8.93 -2.63 2.94
N ARG A 78 9.09 -2.42 4.26
CA ARG A 78 10.02 -1.40 4.79
C ARG A 78 11.47 -1.65 4.39
N ALA A 79 11.88 -2.91 4.35
CA ALA A 79 13.23 -3.33 3.99
C ALA A 79 13.47 -3.40 2.48
N SER A 80 12.40 -3.42 1.66
CA SER A 80 12.55 -3.44 0.21
C SER A 80 13.25 -2.16 -0.26
N GLN A 81 14.46 -2.31 -0.81
CA GLN A 81 15.19 -1.19 -1.38
C GLN A 81 14.53 -0.80 -2.71
N SER A 82 14.31 0.50 -2.88
CA SER A 82 13.61 1.15 -4.00
C SER A 82 14.02 0.61 -5.37
N LEU A 83 13.30 -0.38 -5.89
CA LEU A 83 13.26 -0.61 -7.32
C LEU A 83 12.57 0.60 -7.96
N THR A 84 13.21 1.20 -8.97
CA THR A 84 12.73 2.41 -9.67
C THR A 84 11.25 2.30 -10.05
N CYS A 85 10.80 1.11 -10.46
CA CYS A 85 9.40 0.81 -10.74
C CYS A 85 8.50 0.98 -9.51
N ALA A 86 8.81 0.36 -8.37
CA ALA A 86 7.97 0.44 -7.17
C ALA A 86 7.87 1.88 -6.66
N ARG A 87 8.98 2.63 -6.72
CA ARG A 87 8.97 4.06 -6.38
C ARG A 87 8.08 4.87 -7.31
N ALA A 88 8.16 4.63 -8.61
CA ALA A 88 7.29 5.28 -9.59
C ALA A 88 5.81 4.95 -9.36
N VAL A 89 5.48 3.69 -9.05
CA VAL A 89 4.11 3.26 -8.69
C VAL A 89 3.62 4.01 -7.44
N ILE A 90 4.44 4.08 -6.39
CA ILE A 90 4.06 4.81 -5.17
C ILE A 90 3.81 6.28 -5.46
N HIS A 91 4.67 6.96 -6.23
CA HIS A 91 4.45 8.34 -6.63
C HIS A 91 3.17 8.53 -7.48
N LYS A 92 2.90 7.61 -8.42
CA LYS A 92 1.70 7.62 -9.27
C LYS A 92 0.41 7.53 -8.45
N TRP A 93 0.38 6.70 -7.41
CA TRP A 93 -0.82 6.44 -6.61
C TRP A 93 -0.98 7.34 -5.41
N ASP A 94 0.08 8.03 -4.99
CA ASP A 94 0.08 8.87 -3.80
C ASP A 94 -1.02 9.92 -3.79
N ARG A 95 -1.17 10.65 -4.90
CA ARG A 95 -2.22 11.67 -5.03
C ARG A 95 -3.62 11.06 -4.88
N LYS A 96 -3.83 9.85 -5.37
CA LYS A 96 -5.11 9.13 -5.24
C LYS A 96 -5.34 8.65 -3.81
N LEU A 97 -4.29 8.28 -3.08
CA LEU A 97 -4.39 7.95 -1.65
C LEU A 97 -4.81 9.17 -0.83
N ASP A 98 -4.23 10.34 -1.11
CA ASP A 98 -4.61 11.60 -0.45
C ASP A 98 -6.07 11.99 -0.76
N MET A 99 -6.47 11.94 -2.04
CA MET A 99 -7.87 12.19 -2.43
C MET A 99 -8.86 11.23 -1.77
N ALA A 100 -8.55 9.93 -1.75
CA ALA A 100 -9.38 8.93 -1.06
C ALA A 100 -9.45 9.18 0.45
N GLY A 101 -8.34 9.61 1.06
CA GLY A 101 -8.26 9.95 2.48
C GLY A 101 -9.01 11.23 2.87
N ARG A 102 -9.33 12.08 1.89
CA ARG A 102 -10.17 13.28 2.06
C ARG A 102 -11.64 13.03 1.70
N GLY A 103 -11.99 11.83 1.23
CA GLY A 103 -13.35 11.48 0.82
C GLY A 103 -13.82 12.11 -0.50
N ILE A 104 -12.89 12.50 -1.38
CA ILE A 104 -13.19 13.20 -2.64
C ILE A 104 -12.91 12.33 -3.89
N LEU A 105 -12.88 10.99 -3.71
CA LEU A 105 -12.59 10.01 -4.75
C LEU A 105 -13.78 9.09 -5.04
#